data_AF-F9ZQY1-F1
#
_entry.id   AF-F9ZQY1-F1
#
_cell.length_a   1.000
_cell.length_b   1.000
_cell.length_c   1.000
_cell.angle_alpha   90.00
_cell.angle_beta   90.00
_cell.angle_gamma   90.00
#
_symmetry.space_group_name_H-M   'P 1'
#
loop_
_entity.id
_entity.type
_entity.pdbx_description
1 polymer ?
#
loop_
_entity_poly.entity_id
_entity_poly.type
_entity_poly.pdbx_seq_one_letter_code
_entity_poly.pdbx_strand_id
1 'polypeptide(L)'
;MFHFLIEAKDRAAYLDQLKGSLVAGGDIIIATFASDGPERCSGLPVVRYDADDLHRELGKDFALMTSRKILHKTPAGNDQWFTYCHFRLSGGAHDERSV
;
A
#
# COMPACT_ATOMS: atom_id res chain seq x y z
N MET A 1 -1.13 -7.75 -7.36
CA MET A 1 0.04 -6.92 -6.96
C MET A 1 -0.31 -5.46 -7.24
N PHE A 2 -0.16 -4.57 -6.25
CA PHE A 2 -0.81 -3.25 -6.23
C PHE A 2 -0.32 -2.29 -7.34
N HIS A 3 0.97 -2.28 -7.67
CA HIS A 3 1.53 -1.38 -8.69
C HIS A 3 1.03 -1.61 -10.12
N PHE A 4 0.30 -2.70 -10.39
CA PHE A 4 -0.35 -2.93 -11.69
C PHE A 4 -1.76 -2.31 -11.79
N LEU A 5 -2.30 -1.76 -10.70
CA LEU A 5 -3.60 -1.09 -10.69
C LEU A 5 -3.45 0.35 -11.22
N ILE A 6 -3.21 0.46 -12.54
CA ILE A 6 -2.95 1.73 -13.23
C ILE A 6 -4.19 2.65 -13.19
N GLU A 7 -5.36 2.08 -13.46
CA GLU A 7 -6.61 2.83 -13.50
C GLU A 7 -7.13 3.09 -12.09
N ALA A 8 -7.57 4.32 -11.81
CA ALA A 8 -8.11 4.69 -10.51
C ALA A 8 -9.30 3.83 -10.09
N LYS A 9 -10.13 3.39 -11.05
CA LYS A 9 -11.28 2.49 -10.80
C LYS A 9 -10.84 1.12 -10.27
N ASP A 10 -9.70 0.59 -10.72
CA ASP A 10 -9.20 -0.72 -10.30
C ASP A 10 -8.64 -0.63 -8.88
N ARG A 11 -8.02 0.50 -8.52
CA ARG A 11 -7.62 0.79 -7.14
C ARG A 11 -8.81 0.94 -6.23
N ALA A 12 -9.84 1.68 -6.63
CA ALA A 12 -11.08 1.82 -5.86
C ALA A 12 -11.72 0.45 -5.59
N ALA A 13 -11.88 -0.38 -6.62
CA ALA A 13 -12.43 -1.74 -6.46
C ALA A 13 -11.58 -2.63 -5.55
N TYR A 14 -10.25 -2.54 -5.65
CA TYR A 14 -9.35 -3.25 -4.74
C TYR A 14 -9.52 -2.81 -3.29
N LEU A 15 -9.62 -1.49 -3.05
CA LEU A 15 -9.76 -0.93 -1.70
C LEU A 15 -11.13 -1.24 -1.08
N ASP A 16 -12.20 -1.25 -1.87
CA ASP A 16 -13.53 -1.66 -1.39
C ASP A 16 -13.52 -3.12 -0.95
N GLN A 17 -12.93 -4.02 -1.77
CA GLN A 17 -12.78 -5.42 -1.42
C GLN A 17 -11.87 -5.62 -0.19
N LEU A 18 -10.79 -4.84 -0.09
CA LEU A 18 -9.88 -4.88 1.04
C LEU A 18 -10.59 -4.50 2.34
N LYS A 19 -11.31 -3.38 2.35
CA LYS A 19 -12.10 -2.92 3.51
C LYS A 19 -13.16 -3.94 3.91
N GLY A 20 -13.87 -4.55 2.95
CA GLY A 20 -14.86 -5.59 3.23
C GLY A 20 -14.29 -6.90 3.77
N SER A 21 -12.98 -7.14 3.58
CA SER A 21 -12.31 -8.36 4.03
C SER A 21 -11.60 -8.24 5.38
N LEU A 22 -11.43 -7.01 5.88
CA LEU A 22 -10.70 -6.74 7.12
C LEU A 22 -11.66 -6.59 8.30
N VAL A 23 -11.26 -7.15 9.45
CA VAL A 23 -11.89 -6.83 10.72
C VAL A 23 -11.52 -5.39 11.14
N ALA A 24 -12.37 -4.77 11.94
CA ALA A 24 -12.06 -3.51 12.62
C ALA A 24 -10.73 -3.62 13.38
N GLY A 25 -9.84 -2.63 13.22
CA GLY A 25 -8.50 -2.68 13.80
C GLY A 25 -7.51 -3.61 13.07
N GLY A 26 -7.91 -4.21 11.95
CA GLY A 26 -7.09 -5.14 11.17
C GLY A 26 -5.90 -4.48 10.50
N ASP A 27 -4.78 -5.20 10.41
CA ASP A 27 -3.53 -4.74 9.83
C ASP A 27 -3.35 -5.20 8.38
N ILE A 28 -2.73 -4.35 7.58
CA ILE A 28 -2.27 -4.68 6.23
C ILE A 28 -0.85 -4.19 6.00
N ILE A 29 -0.12 -4.92 5.15
CA ILE A 29 1.17 -4.48 4.65
C ILE A 29 1.07 -4.42 3.13
N ILE A 30 1.37 -3.25 2.56
CA ILE A 30 1.47 -3.06 1.12
C ILE A 30 2.93 -2.82 0.77
N ALA A 31 3.44 -3.63 -0.16
CA ALA A 31 4.74 -3.46 -0.79
C ALA A 31 4.52 -3.11 -2.27
N THR A 32 5.10 -2.00 -2.70
CA THR A 32 4.95 -1.49 -4.07
C THR A 32 6.23 -0.79 -4.53
N PHE A 33 6.37 -0.51 -5.82
CA PHE A 33 7.56 0.22 -6.29
C PHE A 33 7.57 1.63 -5.70
N ALA A 34 8.72 2.05 -5.19
CA ALA A 34 8.92 3.39 -4.66
C ALA A 34 8.80 4.44 -5.76
N SER A 35 8.65 5.71 -5.39
CA SER A 35 8.60 6.84 -6.33
C SER A 35 9.78 6.89 -7.31
N ASP A 36 10.96 6.43 -6.90
CA ASP A 36 12.17 6.26 -7.70
C ASP A 36 12.49 4.79 -8.07
N GLY A 37 11.49 3.91 -7.95
CA GLY A 37 11.53 2.54 -8.45
C GLY A 37 11.40 2.47 -9.99
N PRO A 38 11.43 1.26 -10.57
CA PRO A 38 11.26 1.06 -12.01
C PRO A 38 9.87 1.50 -12.49
N GLU A 39 9.81 2.03 -13.71
CA GLU A 39 8.55 2.46 -14.37
C GLU A 39 7.81 1.31 -15.05
N ARG A 40 8.47 0.16 -15.19
CA ARG A 40 7.90 -1.04 -15.82
C ARG A 40 8.28 -2.28 -15.04
N CYS A 41 7.36 -3.24 -15.02
CA CYS A 41 7.58 -4.58 -14.49
C CYS A 41 7.02 -5.59 -15.50
N SER A 42 7.83 -6.59 -15.87
CA SER A 42 7.48 -7.57 -16.93
C SER A 42 7.06 -6.91 -18.25
N GLY A 43 7.64 -5.76 -18.58
CA GLY A 43 7.29 -4.99 -19.77
C GLY A 43 5.99 -4.18 -19.66
N LEU A 44 5.22 -4.30 -18.58
CA LEU A 44 3.99 -3.54 -18.35
C LEU A 44 4.26 -2.26 -17.55
N PRO A 45 3.52 -1.17 -17.79
CA PRO A 45 3.61 0.03 -16.96
C PRO A 45 3.21 -0.30 -15.52
N VAL A 46 3.73 0.48 -14.58
CA VAL A 46 3.38 0.39 -13.17
C VAL A 46 3.10 1.78 -12.59
N VAL A 47 2.34 1.84 -11.50
CA VAL A 47 2.28 3.03 -10.65
C VAL A 47 3.29 2.90 -9.52
N ARG A 48 3.99 4.00 -9.25
CA ARG A 48 4.99 4.13 -8.20
C ARG A 48 4.43 4.98 -7.07
N TYR A 49 4.80 4.68 -5.84
CA TYR A 49 4.27 5.35 -4.66
C TYR A 49 5.35 5.59 -3.61
N ASP A 50 5.34 6.76 -2.99
CA ASP A 50 5.84 6.90 -1.62
C ASP A 50 4.76 6.55 -0.58
N ALA A 51 5.05 6.77 0.70
CA ALA A 51 4.13 6.46 1.79
C ALA A 51 2.90 7.38 1.80
N ASP A 52 3.07 8.65 1.44
CA ASP A 52 2.00 9.64 1.42
C ASP A 52 1.07 9.40 0.23
N ASP A 53 1.61 9.01 -0.92
CA ASP A 53 0.84 8.55 -2.08
C ASP A 53 -0.06 7.37 -1.71
N LEU A 54 0.50 6.32 -1.08
CA LEU A 54 -0.26 5.14 -0.67
C LEU A 54 -1.34 5.50 0.36
N HIS A 55 -1.02 6.32 1.35
CA HIS A 55 -1.99 6.74 2.36
C HIS A 55 -3.15 7.52 1.71
N ARG A 56 -2.88 8.38 0.71
CA ARG A 56 -3.92 9.07 -0.04
C ARG A 56 -4.81 8.12 -0.83
N GLU A 57 -4.26 7.08 -1.44
CA GLU A 57 -5.06 6.05 -2.13
C GLU A 57 -5.95 5.29 -1.15
N LEU A 58 -5.41 4.83 -0.02
CA LEU A 58 -6.18 4.07 0.98
C LEU A 58 -7.26 4.92 1.69
N GLY A 59 -6.98 6.20 1.85
CA GLY A 59 -7.85 7.17 2.48
C GLY A 59 -7.87 7.10 4.00
N LYS A 60 -8.63 8.02 4.61
CA LYS A 60 -8.68 8.29 6.06
C LYS A 60 -9.09 7.12 6.95
N ASP A 61 -9.67 6.07 6.38
CA ASP A 61 -10.09 4.89 7.15
C ASP A 61 -8.87 4.06 7.60
N PHE A 62 -7.73 4.23 6.95
CA PHE A 62 -6.49 3.54 7.27
C PHE A 62 -5.48 4.50 7.93
N ALA A 63 -4.99 4.12 9.10
CA ALA A 63 -3.88 4.82 9.75
C ALA A 63 -2.54 4.23 9.28
N LEU A 64 -1.61 5.08 8.84
CA LEU A 64 -0.23 4.67 8.56
C LEU A 64 0.53 4.46 9.87
N MET A 65 0.90 3.22 10.17
CA MET A 65 1.60 2.85 11.40
C MET A 65 3.12 2.95 11.25
N THR A 66 3.64 2.47 10.11
CA THR A 66 5.06 2.61 9.76
C THR A 66 5.25 2.49 8.25
N SER A 67 6.32 3.10 7.73
CA SER A 67 6.75 2.92 6.34
C SER A 67 8.27 2.75 6.27
N ARG A 68 8.72 2.05 5.23
CA ARG A 68 10.14 1.85 4.91
C ARG A 68 10.35 1.86 3.42
N LYS A 69 11.45 2.47 3.00
CA LYS A 69 11.96 2.35 1.64
C LYS A 69 13.11 1.35 1.62
N ILE A 70 13.04 0.34 0.77
CA ILE A 70 13.98 -0.78 0.74
C ILE A 70 14.51 -0.96 -0.67
N LEU A 71 15.83 -1.09 -0.80
CA LEU A 71 16.46 -1.48 -2.05
C LEU A 71 16.40 -3.00 -2.21
N HIS A 72 15.78 -3.46 -3.28
CA HIS A 72 15.85 -4.85 -3.71
C HIS A 72 16.83 -4.97 -4.89
N LYS A 73 17.79 -5.87 -4.78
CA LYS A 73 18.65 -6.27 -5.91
C LYS A 73 18.04 -7.48 -6.58
N THR A 74 17.66 -7.32 -7.84
CA THR A 74 17.16 -8.44 -8.65
C THR A 74 18.26 -9.49 -8.89
N PRO A 75 17.92 -10.74 -9.22
CA PRO A 75 18.91 -11.76 -9.59
C PRO A 75 19.82 -11.34 -10.77
N ALA A 76 19.31 -10.48 -11.66
CA ALA A 76 20.09 -9.93 -12.77
C ALA A 76 21.00 -8.75 -12.38
N GLY A 77 21.02 -8.36 -11.10
CA GLY A 77 21.87 -7.28 -10.57
C GLY A 77 21.28 -5.88 -10.62
N ASN A 78 20.07 -5.71 -11.17
CA ASN A 78 19.40 -4.40 -11.21
C ASN A 78 18.86 -4.00 -9.83
N ASP A 79 18.95 -2.70 -9.54
CA ASP A 79 18.40 -2.06 -8.35
C ASP A 79 16.91 -1.73 -8.56
N GLN A 80 16.09 -2.08 -7.57
CA GLN A 80 14.66 -1.76 -7.53
C GLN A 80 14.28 -1.25 -6.14
N TRP A 81 13.89 0.02 -6.06
CA TRP A 81 13.39 0.61 -4.83
C TRP A 81 11.92 0.25 -4.61
N PHE A 82 11.61 -0.20 -3.40
CA PHE A 82 10.26 -0.52 -2.95
C PHE A 82 9.87 0.33 -1.75
N THR A 83 8.61 0.76 -1.71
CA THR A 83 7.96 1.31 -0.54
C THR A 83 7.16 0.20 0.13
N TYR A 84 7.41 0.00 1.42
CA TYR A 84 6.64 -0.86 2.30
C TYR A 84 5.88 0.04 3.27
N CYS A 85 4.57 -0.14 3.39
CA CYS A 85 3.74 0.56 4.36
C CYS A 85 2.90 -0.45 5.14
N HIS A 86 2.90 -0.31 6.45
CA HIS A 86 2.00 -0.99 7.37
C HIS A 86 0.88 -0.03 7.73
N PHE A 87 -0.34 -0.39 7.39
CA PHE A 87 -1.54 0.35 7.75
C PHE A 87 -2.42 -0.48 8.68
N ARG A 88 -3.22 0.23 9.47
CA ARG A 88 -4.28 -0.36 10.28
C ARG A 88 -5.63 0.25 9.91
N LEU A 89 -6.62 -0.59 9.64
CA LEU A 89 -8.00 -0.15 9.45
C LEU A 89 -8.52 0.40 10.78
N SER A 90 -8.99 1.64 10.78
CA SER A 90 -9.59 2.26 11.96
C SER A 90 -10.81 1.44 12.38
N GLY A 91 -10.82 0.96 13.62
CA GLY A 91 -12.03 0.38 14.17
C GLY A 91 -13.09 1.47 14.25
N GLY A 92 -14.30 1.22 13.72
CA GLY A 92 -15.44 2.09 14.01
C GLY A 92 -15.58 2.29 15.52
N ALA A 93 -16.02 3.47 15.95
CA ALA A 93 -16.12 3.87 17.35
C ALA A 93 -16.83 2.82 18.22
N HIS A 94 -16.04 1.95 18.84
CA HIS A 94 -16.36 1.12 19.99
C HIS A 94 -15.05 0.58 20.56
N ASP A 95 -14.28 1.45 21.21
CA ASP A 95 -13.63 1.09 22.49
C ASP A 95 -13.17 2.36 23.25
N GLU A 96 -14.12 3.04 23.87
CA GLU A 96 -13.85 3.72 25.14
C GLU A 96 -14.14 2.71 26.26
N ARG A 97 -13.11 2.02 26.76
CA ARG A 97 -13.02 1.54 28.15
C ARG A 97 -11.54 1.64 28.54
N SER A 98 -11.13 2.65 29.31
CA SER A 98 -11.17 2.62 30.78
C SER A 98 -10.65 1.28 31.34
N VAL A 99 -9.34 1.18 31.60
CA VAL A 99 -8.67 1.21 32.93
C VAL A 99 -7.18 1.49 32.71
#